data_AF-A0A0D3HRI3-F1
#
_entry.id   AF-A0A0D3HRI3-F1
#
_cell.length_a   1.000
_cell.length_b   1.000
_cell.length_c   1.000
_cell.angle_alpha   90.00
_cell.angle_beta   90.00
_cell.angle_gamma   90.00
#
_symmetry.space_group_name_H-M   'P 1'
#
loop_
_entity.id
_entity.type
_entity.pdbx_description
1 polymer ?
#
loop_
_entity_poly.entity_id
_entity_poly.type
_entity_poly.pdbx_seq_one_letter_code
_entity_poly.pdbx_strand_id
1 'polypeptide(L)'
;MGKKNQQRRRISGDATGRFLEALALVRQLHPETDEEVLFYRRYGIAMLFCPDDFLSCLICMEASQCDDPRYIPKHKFGRHMSRHHSKATVKCKDCLLAFDTAAAAGKHHHYAHSLPSGWWNFPT
;
A
#
# COMPACT_ATOMS: atom_id res chain seq x y z
N MET A 1 11.46 25.78 -11.88
CA MET A 1 11.27 24.44 -11.24
C MET A 1 9.82 24.14 -10.78
N GLY A 2 8.77 24.84 -11.23
CA GLY A 2 7.41 24.72 -10.63
C GLY A 2 6.43 23.70 -11.25
N LYS A 3 6.53 23.39 -12.55
CA LYS A 3 5.47 22.63 -13.27
C LYS A 3 5.41 21.13 -12.92
N LYS A 4 6.57 20.47 -12.77
CA LYS A 4 6.66 19.03 -12.45
C LYS A 4 6.11 18.70 -11.05
N ASN A 5 6.28 19.60 -10.08
CA ASN A 5 5.79 19.39 -8.71
C ASN A 5 4.26 19.59 -8.60
N GLN A 6 3.69 20.52 -9.35
CA GLN A 6 2.24 20.76 -9.34
C GLN A 6 1.47 19.64 -10.04
N GLN A 7 1.98 19.13 -11.16
CA GLN A 7 1.41 18.00 -11.88
C GLN A 7 1.45 16.71 -11.04
N ARG A 8 2.56 16.44 -10.34
CA ARG A 8 2.66 15.29 -9.41
C ARG A 8 1.67 15.38 -8.25
N ARG A 9 1.45 16.57 -7.67
CA ARG A 9 0.47 16.76 -6.59
C ARG A 9 -0.97 16.56 -7.05
N ARG A 10 -1.31 16.96 -8.29
CA ARG A 10 -2.63 16.69 -8.87
C ARG A 10 -2.86 15.21 -9.09
N ILE A 11 -1.89 14.49 -9.65
CA ILE A 11 -1.98 13.04 -9.89
C ILE A 11 -2.10 12.28 -8.55
N SER A 12 -1.33 12.65 -7.53
CA SER A 12 -1.48 12.03 -6.20
C SER A 12 -2.82 12.35 -5.56
N GLY A 13 -3.37 13.55 -5.77
CA GLY A 13 -4.69 13.93 -5.26
C GLY A 13 -5.83 13.09 -5.86
N ASP A 14 -5.78 12.86 -7.18
CA ASP A 14 -6.74 11.98 -7.88
C ASP A 14 -6.64 10.53 -7.41
N ALA A 15 -5.41 10.00 -7.29
CA ALA A 15 -5.17 8.64 -6.80
C ALA A 15 -5.67 8.43 -5.36
N THR A 16 -5.48 9.40 -4.47
CA THR A 16 -5.98 9.33 -3.10
C THR A 16 -7.52 9.38 -3.06
N GLY A 17 -8.15 10.23 -3.87
CA GLY A 17 -9.62 10.30 -3.95
C GLY A 17 -10.23 8.96 -4.38
N ARG A 18 -9.73 8.39 -5.47
CA ARG A 18 -10.19 7.08 -5.99
C ARG A 18 -9.95 5.93 -5.00
N PHE A 19 -8.84 5.96 -4.27
CA PHE A 19 -8.56 5.03 -3.19
C PHE A 19 -9.62 5.10 -2.08
N LEU A 20 -9.98 6.31 -1.62
CA LEU A 20 -10.97 6.49 -0.55
C LEU A 20 -12.37 6.05 -0.98
N GLU A 21 -12.77 6.37 -2.22
CA GLU A 21 -14.05 5.94 -2.80
C GLU A 21 -14.16 4.41 -2.87
N ALA A 22 -13.13 3.74 -3.39
CA ALA A 22 -13.10 2.29 -3.49
C ALA A 22 -13.08 1.63 -2.10
N LEU A 23 -12.32 2.19 -1.15
CA LEU A 23 -12.28 1.67 0.22
C LEU A 23 -13.65 1.77 0.90
N ALA A 24 -14.36 2.88 0.73
CA ALA A 24 -15.72 3.05 1.25
C ALA A 24 -16.69 2.03 0.63
N LEU A 25 -16.63 1.84 -0.69
CA LEU A 25 -17.47 0.88 -1.40
C LEU A 25 -17.21 -0.57 -0.93
N VAL A 26 -15.95 -0.98 -0.85
CA VAL A 26 -15.59 -2.35 -0.41
C VAL A 26 -16.06 -2.60 1.02
N ARG A 27 -15.90 -1.63 1.94
CA ARG A 27 -16.39 -1.75 3.32
C ARG A 27 -17.91 -1.89 3.39
N GLN A 28 -18.64 -1.24 2.48
CA GLN A 28 -20.09 -1.35 2.42
C GLN A 28 -20.55 -2.71 1.86
N LEU A 29 -19.90 -3.19 0.80
CA LEU A 29 -20.29 -4.43 0.11
C LEU A 29 -19.83 -5.69 0.84
N HIS A 30 -18.67 -5.63 1.49
CA HIS A 30 -17.99 -6.77 2.08
C HIS A 30 -17.53 -6.43 3.50
N PRO A 31 -18.47 -6.34 4.47
CA PRO A 31 -18.11 -6.06 5.85
C PRO A 31 -17.15 -7.13 6.37
N GLU A 32 -16.12 -6.69 7.08
CA GLU A 32 -15.08 -7.54 7.64
C GLU A 32 -14.70 -6.97 9.01
N THR A 33 -14.40 -7.85 9.95
CA THR A 33 -13.99 -7.52 11.33
C THR A 33 -12.57 -7.96 11.65
N ASP A 34 -12.00 -8.87 10.87
CA ASP A 34 -10.59 -9.25 11.01
C ASP A 34 -9.69 -8.07 10.62
N GLU A 35 -8.94 -7.55 11.60
CA GLU A 35 -8.08 -6.38 11.41
C GLU A 35 -6.95 -6.60 10.41
N GLU A 36 -6.43 -7.83 10.32
CA GLU A 36 -5.39 -8.18 9.35
C GLU A 36 -5.96 -8.16 7.93
N VAL A 37 -7.12 -8.78 7.72
CA VAL A 37 -7.80 -8.76 6.42
C VAL A 37 -8.17 -7.34 6.03
N LEU A 38 -8.74 -6.55 6.95
CA LEU A 38 -9.06 -5.14 6.71
C LEU A 38 -7.83 -4.33 6.29
N PHE A 39 -6.71 -4.54 6.97
CA PHE A 39 -5.45 -3.88 6.64
C PHE A 39 -4.97 -4.23 5.23
N TYR A 40 -4.93 -5.52 4.89
CA TYR A 40 -4.45 -5.97 3.59
C TYR A 40 -5.43 -5.67 2.45
N ARG A 41 -6.74 -5.61 2.71
CA ARG A 41 -7.72 -5.08 1.75
C ARG A 41 -7.43 -3.62 1.42
N ARG A 42 -7.26 -2.79 2.45
CA ARG A 42 -6.88 -1.38 2.29
C ARG A 42 -5.58 -1.25 1.48
N TYR A 43 -4.58 -2.07 1.78
CA TYR A 43 -3.33 -2.08 1.02
C TYR A 43 -3.52 -2.51 -0.45
N GLY A 44 -4.33 -3.55 -0.72
CA GLY A 44 -4.66 -3.99 -2.07
C GLY A 44 -5.31 -2.89 -2.91
N ILE A 45 -6.24 -2.14 -2.32
CA ILE A 45 -6.89 -0.98 -2.95
C ILE A 45 -5.87 0.14 -3.19
N ALA A 46 -4.99 0.43 -2.22
CA ALA A 46 -3.93 1.42 -2.39
C ALA A 46 -2.99 1.04 -3.55
N MET A 47 -2.67 -0.24 -3.72
CA MET A 47 -1.86 -0.72 -4.83
C MET A 47 -2.59 -0.57 -6.18
N LEU A 48 -3.90 -0.80 -6.24
CA LEU A 48 -4.70 -0.62 -7.46
C LEU A 48 -4.64 0.81 -8.00
N PHE A 49 -4.72 1.80 -7.10
CA PHE A 49 -4.71 3.22 -7.47
C PHE A 49 -3.33 3.87 -7.35
N CYS A 50 -2.28 3.09 -7.06
CA CYS A 50 -0.94 3.60 -6.95
C CYS A 50 -0.46 4.11 -8.32
N PRO A 51 -0.06 5.38 -8.47
CA PRO A 51 0.43 5.87 -9.75
C PRO A 51 1.73 5.18 -10.17
N ASP A 52 1.94 4.98 -11.48
CA ASP A 52 3.06 4.20 -12.03
C ASP A 52 4.46 4.62 -11.54
N ASP A 53 4.68 5.90 -11.24
CA ASP A 53 5.96 6.43 -10.75
C ASP A 53 6.16 6.29 -9.23
N PHE A 54 5.25 5.62 -8.54
CA PHE A 54 5.18 5.52 -7.08
C PHE A 54 5.11 4.07 -6.62
N LEU A 55 5.33 3.88 -5.32
CA LEU A 55 5.09 2.65 -4.58
C LEU A 55 4.35 3.02 -3.29
N SER A 56 3.38 2.21 -2.90
CA SER A 56 2.76 2.31 -1.58
C SER A 56 3.64 1.64 -0.53
N CYS A 57 3.95 2.35 0.56
CA CYS A 57 4.73 1.79 1.67
C CYS A 57 3.81 1.11 2.70
N LEU A 58 3.78 -0.22 2.70
CA LEU A 58 2.97 -1.02 3.63
C LEU A 58 3.27 -0.67 5.10
N ILE A 59 4.54 -0.53 5.48
CA ILE A 59 4.94 -0.27 6.88
C ILE A 59 4.45 1.10 7.34
N CYS A 60 4.52 2.12 6.49
CA CYS A 60 3.94 3.42 6.81
C CYS A 60 2.42 3.39 6.94
N MET A 61 1.74 2.61 6.10
CA MET A 61 0.28 2.46 6.19
C MET A 61 -0.13 1.76 7.48
N GLU A 62 0.59 0.69 7.86
CA GLU A 62 0.38 -0.05 9.11
C GLU A 62 0.56 0.87 10.31
N ALA A 63 1.66 1.63 10.35
CA ALA A 63 1.98 2.54 11.44
C ALA A 63 0.98 3.71 11.57
N SER A 64 0.44 4.22 10.45
CA SER A 64 -0.48 5.34 10.51
C SER A 64 -1.88 4.95 10.97
N GLN A 65 -2.30 3.70 10.74
CA GLN A 65 -3.66 3.18 10.94
C GLN A 65 -4.80 3.97 10.27
N CYS A 66 -4.54 5.14 9.68
CA CYS A 66 -5.48 5.94 8.89
C CYS A 66 -5.64 5.40 7.46
N ASP A 67 -6.71 5.85 6.80
CA ASP A 67 -6.96 5.63 5.37
C ASP A 67 -6.09 6.57 4.51
N ASP A 68 -4.77 6.41 4.61
CA ASP A 68 -3.77 7.07 3.77
C ASP A 68 -2.95 6.01 3.03
N PRO A 69 -2.94 6.00 1.68
CA PRO A 69 -2.26 4.97 0.91
C PRO A 69 -0.72 5.12 0.84
N ARG A 70 -0.14 6.18 1.43
CA ARG A 70 1.30 6.43 1.60
C ARG A 70 2.14 6.15 0.33
N TYR A 71 1.87 6.91 -0.73
CA TYR A 71 2.61 6.82 -1.98
C TYR A 71 3.96 7.52 -1.92
N ILE A 72 5.02 6.77 -2.19
CA ILE A 72 6.41 7.22 -2.21
C ILE A 72 6.94 7.12 -3.65
N PRO A 73 7.56 8.17 -4.22
CA PRO A 73 8.12 8.08 -5.56
C PRO A 73 9.16 6.95 -5.68
N LYS A 74 9.09 6.13 -6.73
CA LYS A 74 9.98 4.96 -6.98
C LYS A 74 11.46 5.32 -6.82
N HIS A 75 11.92 6.40 -7.45
CA HIS A 75 13.31 6.88 -7.36
C HIS A 75 13.77 7.32 -5.95
N LYS A 76 12.84 7.51 -5.00
CA LYS A 76 13.13 7.82 -3.59
C LYS A 76 12.89 6.63 -2.66
N PHE A 77 12.33 5.54 -3.16
CA PHE A 77 11.84 4.44 -2.33
C PHE A 77 12.95 3.78 -1.51
N GLY A 78 14.09 3.47 -2.15
CA GLY A 78 15.24 2.89 -1.43
C GLY A 78 15.75 3.79 -0.28
N ARG A 79 15.81 5.11 -0.51
CA ARG A 79 16.18 6.08 0.54
C ARG A 79 15.13 6.19 1.64
N HIS A 80 13.85 6.10 1.28
CA HIS A 80 12.76 6.08 2.24
C HIS A 80 12.87 4.87 3.17
N MET A 81 13.03 3.67 2.61
CA MET A 81 13.23 2.44 3.38
C MET A 81 14.45 2.55 4.29
N SER A 82 15.60 3.01 3.79
CA SER A 82 16.81 3.10 4.59
C SER A 82 16.73 4.11 5.75
N ARG A 83 15.88 5.15 5.64
CA ARG A 83 15.76 6.21 6.67
C ARG A 83 14.66 5.93 7.68
N HIS A 84 13.52 5.42 7.23
CA HIS A 84 12.34 5.25 8.07
C HIS A 84 12.13 3.81 8.53
N HIS A 85 12.72 2.85 7.81
CA HIS A 85 12.54 1.41 8.03
C HIS A 85 13.90 0.71 7.97
N SER A 86 14.93 1.30 8.60
CA SER A 86 16.31 0.78 8.54
C SER A 86 16.48 -0.63 9.12
N LYS A 87 15.56 -1.05 10.00
CA LYS A 87 15.49 -2.40 10.58
C LYS A 87 14.82 -3.42 9.66
N ALA A 88 14.12 -2.95 8.62
CA ALA A 88 13.40 -3.78 7.69
C ALA A 88 14.39 -4.41 6.71
N THR A 89 14.87 -5.60 7.05
CA THR A 89 15.95 -6.30 6.35
C THR A 89 15.47 -7.58 5.65
N VAL A 90 14.31 -8.11 6.04
CA VAL A 90 13.74 -9.32 5.45
C VAL A 90 12.96 -8.96 4.19
N LYS A 91 13.51 -9.28 3.02
CA LYS A 91 12.90 -8.92 1.73
C LYS A 91 11.74 -9.83 1.38
N CYS A 92 10.69 -9.25 0.78
CA CYS A 92 9.72 -10.05 0.02
C CYS A 92 10.43 -10.70 -1.18
N LYS A 93 10.04 -11.92 -1.53
CA LYS A 93 10.65 -12.63 -2.68
C LYS A 93 10.24 -12.07 -4.04
N ASP A 94 9.09 -11.38 -4.14
CA ASP A 94 8.52 -10.94 -5.42
C ASP A 94 8.50 -9.41 -5.60
N CYS A 95 8.92 -8.63 -4.60
CA CYS A 95 8.89 -7.16 -4.69
C CYS A 95 10.02 -6.48 -3.91
N LEU A 96 10.10 -5.15 -4.03
CA LEU A 96 11.16 -4.33 -3.42
C LEU A 96 10.93 -4.01 -1.94
N LEU A 97 9.84 -4.49 -1.33
CA LEU A 97 9.57 -4.27 0.09
C LEU A 97 10.43 -5.17 0.97
N ALA A 98 10.88 -4.60 2.08
CA ALA A 98 11.55 -5.32 3.15
C ALA A 98 10.79 -5.09 4.46
N PHE A 99 10.90 -6.02 5.39
CA PHE A 99 10.15 -6.07 6.64
C PHE A 99 11.06 -6.37 7.83
N ASP A 100 10.61 -6.02 9.02
CA ASP A 100 11.36 -6.25 10.26
C ASP A 100 11.41 -7.73 10.65
N THR A 101 10.43 -8.54 10.21
CA THR A 101 10.32 -9.97 10.55
C THR A 101 9.94 -10.82 9.34
N ALA A 102 10.31 -12.10 9.38
CA ALA A 102 9.90 -13.09 8.38
C ALA A 102 8.38 -13.33 8.36
N ALA A 103 7.71 -13.25 9.52
CA ALA A 103 6.27 -13.36 9.61
C ALA A 103 5.57 -12.21 8.85
N ALA A 104 6.02 -10.97 9.03
CA ALA A 104 5.47 -9.82 8.29
C ALA A 104 5.71 -9.94 6.77
N ALA A 105 6.91 -10.36 6.37
CA ALA A 105 7.21 -10.64 4.96
C ALA A 105 6.32 -11.76 4.37
N GLY A 106 6.05 -12.80 5.17
CA GLY A 106 5.16 -13.91 4.78
C GLY A 106 3.71 -13.46 4.61
N LYS A 107 3.18 -12.67 5.55
CA LYS A 107 1.83 -12.08 5.43
C LYS A 107 1.72 -11.19 4.20
N HIS A 108 2.68 -10.30 4.00
CA HIS A 108 2.71 -9.47 2.78
C HIS A 108 2.74 -10.34 1.52
N HIS A 109 3.59 -11.37 1.48
CA HIS A 109 3.66 -12.26 0.34
C HIS A 109 2.33 -12.96 0.05
N HIS A 110 1.67 -13.48 1.09
CA HIS A 110 0.38 -14.12 0.97
C HIS A 110 -0.67 -13.19 0.34
N TYR A 111 -0.92 -12.04 0.97
CA TYR A 111 -1.99 -11.14 0.53
C TYR A 111 -1.67 -10.35 -0.75
N ALA A 112 -0.41 -9.99 -1.00
CA ALA A 112 -0.08 -9.16 -2.16
C ALA A 112 0.29 -9.97 -3.41
N HIS A 113 0.71 -11.22 -3.27
CA HIS A 113 1.26 -12.00 -4.38
C HIS A 113 0.70 -13.42 -4.52
N SER A 114 0.23 -14.06 -3.43
CA SER A 114 -0.32 -15.43 -3.51
C SER A 114 -1.81 -15.47 -3.81
N LEU A 115 -2.59 -14.53 -3.26
CA LEU A 115 -4.03 -14.46 -3.52
C LEU A 115 -4.34 -13.97 -4.94
N PRO A 116 -5.49 -14.36 -5.52
CA PRO A 116 -5.91 -13.87 -6.83
C PRO A 116 -5.97 -12.34 -6.88
N SER A 117 -5.66 -11.78 -8.05
CA SER A 117 -5.82 -10.34 -8.28
C SER A 117 -7.24 -9.89 -7.94
N GLY A 118 -7.37 -8.85 -7.12
CA GLY A 118 -8.67 -8.32 -6.71
C GLY A 118 -9.33 -9.07 -5.55
N TRP A 119 -8.65 -10.02 -4.88
CA TRP A 119 -9.20 -10.74 -3.71
C TRP A 119 -9.79 -9.80 -2.65
N TRP A 120 -9.26 -8.58 -2.53
CA TRP A 120 -9.69 -7.57 -1.59
C TRP A 120 -11.12 -7.05 -1.83
N ASN A 121 -11.73 -7.41 -2.96
CA ASN A 121 -13.11 -7.10 -3.34
C ASN A 121 -14.06 -8.31 -3.23
N PHE A 122 -13.72 -9.31 -2.43
CA PHE A 122 -14.57 -10.48 -2.19
C PHE A 122 -14.80 -10.65 -0.69
N PRO A 123 -15.92 -11.26 -0.28
CA PRO A 123 -16.10 -11.69 1.10
C PRO A 123 -15.07 -12.77 1.43
N THR A 124 -14.52 -12.70 2.64
CA THR A 124 -13.51 -13.62 3.19
C THR A 124 -14.13 -14.60 4.17
#